data_AF-A0A2D6UZW0-F1
#
_entry.id   AF-A0A2D6UZW0-F1
#
_cell.length_a   1.000
_cell.length_b   1.000
_cell.length_c   1.000
_cell.angle_alpha   90.00
_cell.angle_beta   90.00
_cell.angle_gamma   90.00
#
_symmetry.space_group_name_H-M   'P 1'
#
loop_
_entity.id
_entity.type
_entity.pdbx_description
1 polymer ?
#
loop_
_entity_poly.entity_id
_entity_poly.type
_entity_poly.pdbx_seq_one_letter_code
_entity_poly.pdbx_strand_id
1 'polypeptide(L)'
;MTNRIIRPRRSFIFTPGLRPDMFPKALASGADIVCVELEDGIAPKDKAEARKNALALFEQPQADDGVERMVRINSMRERFGIEDVNAILATKTPPPALMMPKVRTPDEVVILDQLLTEAGHSSRLHVIIETNEGLEAAYDIAKCSDRIDALFFGGVDMAAELRCPNTFETLFYARSRVA
;
A
#
# COMPACT_ATOMS: atom_id res chain seq x y z
N MET A 1 -2.36 27.71 -2.68
CA MET A 1 -1.42 26.61 -3.01
C MET A 1 -0.83 26.14 -1.70
N THR A 2 -1.28 25.00 -1.19
CA THR A 2 -0.70 24.40 0.02
C THR A 2 0.76 24.06 -0.27
N ASN A 3 1.65 24.45 0.65
CA ASN A 3 3.09 24.20 0.56
C ASN A 3 3.32 22.68 0.78
N ARG A 4 2.98 21.85 -0.22
CA ARG A 4 3.19 20.40 -0.15
C ARG A 4 4.70 20.19 -0.26
N ILE A 5 5.34 19.86 0.87
CA ILE A 5 6.76 19.49 0.89
C ILE A 5 6.92 18.34 -0.10
N ILE A 6 7.72 18.54 -1.14
CA ILE A 6 7.99 17.51 -2.13
C ILE A 6 8.82 16.42 -1.44
N ARG A 7 8.22 15.25 -1.26
CA ARG A 7 8.91 14.07 -0.74
C ARG A 7 9.33 13.17 -1.90
N PRO A 8 10.63 12.86 -2.07
CA PRO A 8 11.08 11.94 -3.12
C PRO A 8 10.57 10.52 -2.85
N ARG A 9 10.17 9.81 -3.90
CA ARG A 9 9.69 8.42 -3.90
C ARG A 9 10.31 7.63 -5.05
N ARG A 10 11.63 7.70 -5.15
CA ARG A 10 12.42 7.18 -6.29
C ARG A 10 12.57 5.66 -6.21
N SER A 11 12.54 5.12 -5.00
CA SER A 11 12.70 3.71 -4.73
C SER A 11 11.87 3.30 -3.52
N PHE A 12 11.43 2.05 -3.52
CA PHE A 12 10.83 1.43 -2.36
C PHE A 12 11.32 -0.01 -2.23
N ILE A 13 11.34 -0.52 -0.99
CA ILE A 13 11.73 -1.89 -0.68
C ILE A 13 10.65 -2.55 0.18
N PHE A 14 10.34 -3.80 -0.15
CA PHE A 14 9.46 -4.64 0.67
C PHE A 14 10.26 -5.37 1.75
N THR A 15 9.65 -5.50 2.93
CA THR A 15 10.11 -6.39 3.99
C THR A 15 8.94 -7.24 4.51
N PRO A 16 9.09 -8.56 4.68
CA PRO A 16 7.98 -9.42 5.09
C PRO A 16 7.49 -9.06 6.49
N GLY A 17 6.18 -9.02 6.70
CA GLY A 17 5.60 -8.89 8.05
C GLY A 17 6.04 -10.02 8.99
N LEU A 18 6.38 -11.19 8.46
CA LEU A 18 6.94 -12.33 9.22
C LEU A 18 8.40 -12.18 9.64
N ARG A 19 9.11 -11.19 9.10
CA ARG A 19 10.55 -10.98 9.34
C ARG A 19 10.80 -9.57 9.87
N PRO A 20 10.29 -9.25 11.09
CA PRO A 20 10.49 -7.92 11.69
C PRO A 20 11.98 -7.61 11.91
N ASP A 21 12.84 -8.63 12.02
CA ASP A 21 14.30 -8.49 12.09
C ASP A 21 14.92 -7.88 10.82
N MET A 22 14.23 -7.96 9.66
CA MET A 22 14.67 -7.33 8.42
C MET A 22 14.30 -5.85 8.32
N PHE A 23 13.34 -5.36 9.12
CA PHE A 23 12.85 -3.98 9.05
C PHE A 23 13.96 -2.94 9.32
N PRO A 24 14.83 -3.07 10.34
CA PRO A 24 15.94 -2.12 10.53
C PRO A 24 16.92 -2.08 9.36
N LYS A 25 17.18 -3.24 8.73
CA LYS A 25 18.04 -3.32 7.54
C LYS A 25 17.38 -2.66 6.33
N ALA A 26 16.07 -2.79 6.18
CA ALA A 26 15.31 -2.11 5.13
C ALA A 26 15.34 -0.59 5.31
N LEU A 27 15.19 -0.08 6.53
CA LEU A 27 15.34 1.36 6.84
C LEU A 27 16.75 1.88 6.51
N ALA A 28 17.79 1.09 6.78
CA ALA A 28 19.18 1.44 6.48
C ALA A 28 19.58 1.26 5.00
N SER A 29 18.67 0.82 4.12
CA SER A 29 18.99 0.49 2.72
C SER A 29 19.21 1.71 1.83
N GLY A 30 18.79 2.90 2.27
CA GLY A 30 18.76 4.12 1.46
C GLY A 30 17.54 4.22 0.51
N ALA A 31 16.56 3.33 0.65
CA ALA A 31 15.28 3.45 -0.05
C ALA A 31 14.46 4.63 0.48
N ASP A 32 13.74 5.32 -0.42
CA ASP A 32 12.86 6.43 -0.01
C ASP A 32 11.63 5.91 0.75
N ILE A 33 11.21 4.68 0.47
CA ILE A 33 10.08 4.02 1.14
C ILE A 33 10.42 2.60 1.58
N VAL A 34 10.05 2.25 2.81
CA VAL A 34 10.03 0.88 3.33
C VAL A 34 8.57 0.44 3.51
N CYS A 35 8.20 -0.64 2.83
CA CYS A 35 6.86 -1.20 2.85
C CYS A 35 6.88 -2.57 3.55
N VAL A 36 6.14 -2.70 4.66
CA VAL A 36 5.96 -3.99 5.34
C VAL A 36 4.85 -4.77 4.64
N GLU A 37 5.17 -5.98 4.21
CA GLU A 37 4.37 -6.80 3.31
C GLU A 37 3.43 -7.75 4.07
N LEU A 38 2.11 -7.65 3.83
CA LEU A 38 1.10 -8.58 4.38
C LEU A 38 0.34 -9.40 3.32
N GLU A 39 0.49 -9.08 2.04
CA GLU A 39 -0.28 -9.62 0.94
C GLU A 39 0.45 -10.79 0.23
N ASP A 40 0.77 -10.71 -1.07
CA ASP A 40 1.24 -11.86 -1.85
C ASP A 40 2.55 -12.47 -1.33
N GLY A 41 3.34 -11.71 -0.55
CA GLY A 41 4.55 -12.21 0.09
C GLY A 41 4.30 -13.12 1.31
N ILE A 42 3.06 -13.27 1.77
CA ILE A 42 2.69 -13.98 3.00
C ILE A 42 1.72 -15.13 2.69
N ALA A 43 2.04 -16.34 3.14
CA ALA A 43 1.16 -17.49 2.98
C ALA A 43 -0.13 -17.33 3.82
N PRO A 44 -1.29 -17.83 3.37
CA PRO A 44 -2.57 -17.65 4.07
C PRO A 44 -2.57 -18.04 5.56
N LYS A 45 -1.89 -19.14 5.90
CA LYS A 45 -1.77 -19.63 7.29
C LYS A 45 -0.99 -18.68 8.22
N ASP A 46 -0.13 -17.84 7.65
CA ASP A 46 0.80 -16.99 8.38
C ASP A 46 0.33 -15.51 8.42
N LYS A 47 -0.80 -15.17 7.76
CA LYS A 47 -1.35 -13.81 7.66
C LYS A 47 -1.58 -13.16 9.02
N ALA A 48 -2.15 -13.91 9.97
CA ALA A 48 -2.43 -13.41 11.30
C ALA A 48 -1.15 -13.05 12.09
N GLU A 49 -0.11 -13.89 11.97
CA GLU A 49 1.19 -13.64 12.59
C GLU A 49 1.89 -12.46 11.92
N ALA A 50 1.91 -12.42 10.59
CA ALA A 50 2.50 -11.34 9.82
C ALA A 50 1.88 -9.97 10.19
N ARG A 51 0.55 -9.92 10.29
CA ARG A 51 -0.20 -8.71 10.69
C ARG A 51 0.19 -8.25 12.09
N LYS A 52 0.22 -9.17 13.07
CA LYS A 52 0.62 -8.85 14.44
C LYS A 52 2.04 -8.28 14.48
N ASN A 53 2.98 -8.94 13.83
CA ASN A 53 4.39 -8.53 13.79
C ASN A 53 4.58 -7.20 13.06
N ALA A 54 3.87 -6.99 11.94
CA ALA A 54 3.93 -5.75 11.18
C ALA A 54 3.43 -4.57 11.99
N LEU A 55 2.28 -4.68 12.67
CA LEU A 55 1.73 -3.59 13.49
C LEU A 55 2.61 -3.28 14.70
N ALA A 56 3.26 -4.29 15.30
CA ALA A 56 4.20 -4.10 16.39
C ALA A 56 5.39 -3.19 16.02
N LEU A 57 5.80 -3.14 14.74
CA LEU A 57 6.86 -2.24 14.26
C LEU A 57 6.50 -0.75 14.39
N PHE A 58 5.21 -0.43 14.49
CA PHE A 58 4.68 0.93 14.54
C PHE A 58 4.20 1.34 15.95
N GLU A 59 4.34 0.48 16.96
CA GLU A 59 3.99 0.80 18.36
C GLU A 59 4.90 1.88 18.96
N GLN A 60 6.14 1.96 18.48
CA GLN A 60 7.09 2.98 18.92
C GLN A 60 7.10 4.18 17.95
N PRO A 61 7.40 5.40 18.44
CA PRO A 61 7.61 6.55 17.58
C PRO A 61 8.66 6.27 16.52
N GLN A 62 8.33 6.62 15.27
CA GLN A 62 9.23 6.43 14.14
C GLN A 62 10.26 7.58 14.09
N ALA A 63 11.49 7.27 13.66
CA ALA A 63 12.51 8.28 13.49
C ALA A 63 12.14 9.25 12.35
N ASP A 64 12.45 10.53 12.54
CA ASP A 64 12.36 11.55 11.48
C ASP A 64 13.63 11.54 10.63
N ASP A 65 13.83 10.46 9.88
CA ASP A 65 15.01 10.19 9.05
C ASP A 65 14.74 10.36 7.55
N GLY A 66 13.57 10.90 7.19
CA GLY A 66 13.15 11.07 5.80
C GLY A 66 12.60 9.81 5.12
N VAL A 67 12.71 8.62 5.72
CA VAL A 67 12.23 7.37 5.12
C VAL A 67 10.72 7.23 5.29
N GLU A 68 9.99 7.05 4.19
CA GLU A 68 8.54 6.79 4.27
C GLU A 68 8.32 5.35 4.72
N ARG A 69 7.41 5.15 5.67
CA ARG A 69 7.13 3.84 6.25
C ARG A 69 5.66 3.51 6.03
N MET A 70 5.40 2.35 5.46
CA MET A 70 4.03 1.92 5.18
C MET A 70 3.84 0.41 5.35
N VAL A 71 2.58 -0.01 5.39
CA VAL A 71 2.18 -1.42 5.35
C VAL A 71 1.37 -1.66 4.07
N ARG A 72 1.73 -2.68 3.28
CA ARG A 72 0.87 -3.21 2.22
C ARG A 72 -0.11 -4.19 2.83
N ILE A 73 -1.37 -3.79 2.91
CA ILE A 73 -2.46 -4.63 3.41
C ILE A 73 -2.86 -5.65 2.33
N ASN A 74 -3.63 -6.66 2.71
CA ASN A 74 -4.33 -7.51 1.75
C ASN A 74 -5.45 -6.74 1.03
N SER A 75 -5.89 -7.25 -0.11
CA SER A 75 -7.02 -6.66 -0.85
C SER A 75 -8.26 -6.53 0.04
N MET A 76 -8.91 -5.36 -0.01
CA MET A 76 -10.15 -5.06 0.73
C MET A 76 -11.33 -5.95 0.33
N ARG A 77 -11.23 -6.65 -0.81
CA ARG A 77 -12.23 -7.62 -1.26
C ARG A 77 -12.04 -9.02 -0.68
N GLU A 78 -11.01 -9.21 0.14
CA GLU A 78 -10.68 -10.49 0.75
C GLU A 78 -10.81 -10.45 2.27
N ARG A 79 -11.10 -11.61 2.87
CA ARG A 79 -11.18 -11.76 4.33
C ARG A 79 -9.94 -11.19 5.03
N PHE A 80 -8.75 -11.48 4.50
CA PHE A 80 -7.51 -11.02 5.10
C PHE A 80 -7.36 -9.50 5.07
N GLY A 81 -7.84 -8.82 4.02
CA GLY A 81 -7.81 -7.35 3.94
C GLY A 81 -8.74 -6.70 4.95
N ILE A 82 -9.94 -7.26 5.15
CA ILE A 82 -10.85 -6.81 6.20
C ILE A 82 -10.24 -7.00 7.59
N GLU A 83 -9.59 -8.14 7.83
CA GLU A 83 -8.88 -8.38 9.10
C GLU A 83 -7.68 -7.43 9.30
N ASP A 84 -6.94 -7.10 8.25
CA ASP A 84 -5.84 -6.13 8.30
C ASP A 84 -6.37 -4.73 8.68
N VAL A 85 -7.43 -4.27 7.99
CA VAL A 85 -8.04 -2.97 8.27
C VAL A 85 -8.59 -2.90 9.68
N ASN A 86 -9.31 -3.93 10.14
CA ASN A 86 -9.81 -3.96 11.52
C ASN A 86 -8.69 -3.85 12.55
N ALA A 87 -7.56 -4.51 12.32
CA ALA A 87 -6.40 -4.41 13.22
C ALA A 87 -5.75 -3.02 13.19
N ILE A 88 -5.71 -2.37 12.02
CA ILE A 88 -5.22 -0.99 11.88
C ILE A 88 -6.15 0.00 12.57
N LEU A 89 -7.48 -0.14 12.42
CA LEU A 89 -8.44 0.73 13.08
C LEU A 89 -8.35 0.61 14.62
N ALA A 90 -8.04 -0.59 15.13
CA ALA A 90 -7.93 -0.85 16.56
C ALA A 90 -6.63 -0.37 17.21
N THR A 91 -5.58 -0.04 16.45
CA THR A 91 -4.32 0.45 17.03
C THR A 91 -4.38 1.94 17.39
N LYS A 92 -3.62 2.34 18.40
CA LYS A 92 -3.40 3.75 18.78
C LYS A 92 -2.31 4.42 17.95
N THR A 93 -1.44 3.63 17.33
CA THR A 93 -0.30 4.09 16.53
C THR A 93 -0.36 3.43 15.16
N PRO A 94 -1.26 3.87 14.27
CA PRO A 94 -1.39 3.29 12.94
C PRO A 94 -0.13 3.53 12.11
N PRO A 95 0.17 2.67 11.12
CA PRO A 95 1.23 2.93 10.15
C PRO A 95 1.04 4.31 9.48
N PRO A 96 2.11 5.10 9.25
CA PRO A 96 1.99 6.43 8.65
C PRO A 96 1.37 6.44 7.25
N ALA A 97 1.45 5.32 6.53
CA ALA A 97 0.81 5.13 5.24
C ALA A 97 0.42 3.65 5.04
N LEU A 98 -0.59 3.42 4.22
CA LEU A 98 -1.05 2.10 3.79
C LEU A 98 -0.95 1.98 2.28
N MET A 99 -0.48 0.83 1.81
CA MET A 99 -0.52 0.47 0.40
C MET A 99 -1.70 -0.47 0.15
N MET A 100 -2.61 -0.09 -0.75
CA MET A 100 -3.79 -0.84 -1.13
C MET A 100 -3.54 -1.59 -2.44
N PRO A 101 -3.40 -2.93 -2.43
CA PRO A 101 -3.26 -3.71 -3.65
C PRO A 101 -4.62 -3.99 -4.29
N LYS A 102 -4.59 -4.37 -5.57
CA LYS A 102 -5.73 -4.94 -6.31
C LYS A 102 -7.03 -4.11 -6.22
N VAL A 103 -6.90 -2.77 -6.15
CA VAL A 103 -8.06 -1.86 -6.11
C VAL A 103 -8.78 -1.89 -7.46
N ARG A 104 -10.12 -1.97 -7.42
CA ARG A 104 -10.95 -2.03 -8.63
C ARG A 104 -11.83 -0.81 -8.83
N THR A 105 -12.28 -0.18 -7.75
CA THR A 105 -13.17 0.99 -7.83
C THR A 105 -12.73 2.09 -6.86
N PRO A 106 -13.10 3.35 -7.13
CA PRO A 106 -12.86 4.47 -6.21
C PRO A 106 -13.48 4.24 -4.81
N ASP A 107 -14.64 3.57 -4.75
CA ASP A 107 -15.36 3.33 -3.49
C ASP A 107 -14.52 2.59 -2.46
N GLU A 108 -13.65 1.66 -2.87
CA GLU A 108 -12.78 0.92 -1.96
C GLU A 108 -11.83 1.85 -1.19
N VAL A 109 -11.31 2.87 -1.89
CA VAL A 109 -10.44 3.89 -1.30
C VAL A 109 -11.23 4.85 -0.41
N VAL A 110 -12.41 5.28 -0.87
CA VAL A 110 -13.30 6.17 -0.10
C VAL A 110 -13.75 5.51 1.21
N ILE A 111 -14.10 4.22 1.19
CA ILE A 111 -14.48 3.47 2.38
C ILE A 111 -13.32 3.43 3.39
N LEU A 112 -12.09 3.11 2.94
CA LEU A 112 -10.95 3.07 3.84
C LEU A 112 -10.60 4.47 4.41
N ASP A 113 -10.69 5.51 3.58
CA ASP A 113 -10.51 6.91 4.03
C ASP A 113 -11.50 7.26 5.15
N GLN A 114 -12.79 6.99 4.95
CA GLN A 114 -13.82 7.26 5.94
C GLN A 114 -13.59 6.51 7.24
N LEU A 115 -13.26 5.21 7.17
CA LEU A 115 -12.95 4.40 8.35
C LEU A 115 -11.73 4.93 9.11
N LEU A 116 -10.65 5.30 8.41
CA LEU A 116 -9.47 5.89 9.03
C LEU A 116 -9.80 7.24 9.67
N THR A 117 -10.61 8.07 9.01
CA THR A 117 -11.06 9.37 9.54
C THR A 117 -11.89 9.20 10.81
N GLU A 118 -12.84 8.27 10.82
CA GLU A 118 -13.66 7.95 12.00
C GLU A 118 -12.81 7.46 13.18
N ALA A 119 -11.78 6.66 12.91
CA ALA A 119 -10.83 6.20 13.93
C ALA A 119 -9.83 7.27 14.39
N GLY A 120 -9.83 8.46 13.77
CA GLY A 120 -8.86 9.53 14.06
C GLY A 120 -7.46 9.29 13.49
N HIS A 121 -7.32 8.36 12.55
CA HIS A 121 -6.05 7.97 11.95
C HIS A 121 -5.69 8.87 10.76
N SER A 122 -4.47 9.39 10.76
CA SER A 122 -3.94 10.26 9.70
C SER A 122 -3.13 9.51 8.62
N SER A 123 -3.26 8.18 8.57
CA SER A 123 -2.58 7.33 7.60
C SER A 123 -2.89 7.78 6.17
N ARG A 124 -1.83 7.94 5.36
CA ARG A 124 -1.91 8.27 3.93
C ARG A 124 -2.11 7.00 3.11
N LEU A 125 -2.62 7.12 1.89
CA LEU A 125 -2.93 5.99 1.02
C LEU A 125 -2.01 6.00 -0.20
N HIS A 126 -1.48 4.83 -0.52
CA HIS A 126 -0.79 4.52 -1.76
C HIS A 126 -1.58 3.41 -2.45
N VAL A 127 -2.03 3.62 -3.68
CA VAL A 127 -2.93 2.66 -4.35
C VAL A 127 -2.19 1.97 -5.49
N ILE A 128 -2.28 0.66 -5.58
CA ILE A 128 -1.73 -0.10 -6.71
C ILE A 128 -2.84 -0.30 -7.75
N ILE A 129 -2.59 0.18 -8.97
CA ILE A 129 -3.38 -0.14 -10.15
C ILE A 129 -2.75 -1.39 -10.79
N GLU A 130 -3.41 -2.51 -10.56
CA GLU A 130 -2.97 -3.83 -11.04
C GLU A 130 -4.14 -4.74 -11.45
N THR A 131 -5.33 -4.14 -11.63
CA THR A 131 -6.53 -4.83 -12.12
C THR A 131 -7.13 -4.16 -13.35
N ASN A 132 -7.87 -4.90 -14.18
CA ASN A 132 -8.54 -4.40 -15.37
C ASN A 132 -9.56 -3.31 -15.00
N GLU A 133 -10.41 -3.58 -14.02
CA GLU A 133 -11.35 -2.58 -13.49
C GLU A 133 -10.61 -1.36 -12.93
N GLY A 134 -9.55 -1.57 -12.15
CA GLY A 134 -8.74 -0.49 -11.58
C GLY A 134 -8.03 0.35 -12.65
N LEU A 135 -7.58 -0.27 -13.75
CA LEU A 135 -6.95 0.42 -14.87
C LEU A 135 -7.94 1.33 -15.61
N GLU A 136 -9.15 0.84 -15.84
CA GLU A 136 -10.21 1.63 -16.47
C GLU A 136 -10.56 2.85 -15.59
N ALA A 137 -10.73 2.61 -14.29
CA ALA A 137 -11.08 3.61 -13.29
C ALA A 137 -9.90 4.43 -12.74
N ALA A 138 -8.68 4.31 -13.30
CA ALA A 138 -7.45 4.85 -12.70
C ALA A 138 -7.53 6.36 -12.38
N TYR A 139 -8.13 7.14 -13.29
CA TYR A 139 -8.30 8.60 -13.09
C TYR A 139 -9.27 8.93 -11.95
N ASP A 140 -10.37 8.18 -11.83
CA ASP A 140 -11.36 8.40 -10.79
C ASP A 140 -10.82 7.94 -9.42
N ILE A 141 -10.08 6.83 -9.40
CA ILE A 141 -9.34 6.37 -8.22
C ILE A 141 -8.35 7.44 -7.77
N ALA A 142 -7.58 8.04 -8.69
CA ALA A 142 -6.59 9.08 -8.38
C ALA A 142 -7.19 10.31 -7.68
N LYS A 143 -8.48 10.58 -7.87
CA LYS A 143 -9.16 11.81 -7.42
C LYS A 143 -10.14 11.61 -6.28
N CYS A 144 -10.40 10.37 -5.87
CA CYS A 144 -11.48 10.08 -4.93
C CYS A 144 -11.16 10.40 -3.47
N SER A 145 -9.89 10.63 -3.11
CA SER A 145 -9.49 10.96 -1.74
C SER A 145 -8.22 11.82 -1.69
N ASP A 146 -8.22 12.83 -0.81
CA ASP A 146 -7.05 13.67 -0.52
C ASP A 146 -5.95 12.90 0.26
N ARG A 147 -6.26 11.71 0.80
CA ARG A 147 -5.27 10.84 1.45
C ARG A 147 -4.32 10.18 0.47
N ILE A 148 -4.66 10.15 -0.82
CA ILE A 148 -3.84 9.51 -1.85
C ILE A 148 -2.57 10.35 -2.08
N ASP A 149 -1.44 9.73 -1.82
CA ASP A 149 -0.12 10.34 -1.98
C ASP A 149 0.61 9.85 -3.25
N ALA A 150 0.31 8.64 -3.69
CA ALA A 150 0.85 8.06 -4.91
C ALA A 150 -0.04 6.94 -5.47
N LEU A 151 0.05 6.75 -6.79
CA LEU A 151 -0.40 5.54 -7.47
C LEU A 151 0.82 4.71 -7.91
N PHE A 152 0.73 3.40 -7.73
CA PHE A 152 1.71 2.43 -8.23
C PHE A 152 1.09 1.60 -9.36
N PHE A 153 1.94 1.10 -10.26
CA PHE A 153 1.54 0.17 -11.30
C PHE A 153 2.07 -1.24 -10.99
N GLY A 154 1.18 -2.19 -10.71
CA GLY A 154 1.54 -3.58 -10.43
C GLY A 154 1.64 -4.39 -11.71
N GLY A 155 2.82 -4.40 -12.34
CA GLY A 155 2.98 -5.00 -13.68
C GLY A 155 2.80 -6.52 -13.73
N VAL A 156 3.14 -7.25 -12.66
CA VAL A 156 3.00 -8.72 -12.61
C VAL A 156 1.52 -9.11 -12.61
N ASP A 157 0.74 -8.54 -11.70
CA ASP A 157 -0.69 -8.80 -11.60
C ASP A 157 -1.45 -8.25 -12.81
N MET A 158 -1.09 -7.07 -13.31
CA MET A 158 -1.68 -6.52 -14.53
C MET A 158 -1.48 -7.44 -15.74
N ALA A 159 -0.27 -8.00 -15.92
CA ALA A 159 -0.01 -8.95 -17.01
C ALA A 159 -0.85 -10.23 -16.86
N ALA A 160 -0.99 -10.74 -15.63
CA ALA A 160 -1.83 -11.89 -15.34
C ALA A 160 -3.31 -11.59 -15.65
N GLU A 161 -3.80 -10.40 -15.31
CA GLU A 161 -5.19 -10.02 -15.48
C GLU A 161 -5.58 -9.74 -16.94
N LEU A 162 -4.66 -9.14 -17.70
CA LEU A 162 -4.76 -8.98 -19.15
C LEU A 162 -4.47 -10.28 -19.92
N ARG A 163 -3.98 -11.32 -19.23
CA ARG A 163 -3.55 -12.60 -19.81
C ARG A 163 -2.51 -12.42 -20.92
N CYS A 164 -1.54 -11.55 -20.69
CA CYS A 164 -0.47 -11.25 -21.63
C CYS A 164 0.92 -11.48 -20.99
N PRO A 165 1.99 -11.58 -21.80
CA PRO A 165 3.35 -11.59 -21.27
C PRO A 165 3.65 -10.32 -20.46
N ASN A 166 4.40 -10.44 -19.37
CA ASN A 166 4.89 -9.29 -18.61
C ASN A 166 6.12 -8.66 -19.30
N THR A 167 5.87 -7.84 -20.32
CA THR A 167 6.89 -7.10 -21.07
C THR A 167 6.58 -5.62 -21.09
N PHE A 168 7.56 -4.78 -21.42
CA PHE A 168 7.34 -3.34 -21.48
C PHE A 168 6.29 -2.98 -22.54
N GLU A 169 6.40 -3.58 -23.72
CA GLU A 169 5.57 -3.32 -24.89
C GLU A 169 4.11 -3.71 -24.65
N THR A 170 3.87 -4.92 -24.09
CA THR A 170 2.52 -5.41 -23.81
C THR A 170 1.80 -4.58 -22.75
N LEU A 171 2.53 -4.00 -21.81
CA LEU A 171 1.99 -3.18 -20.72
C LEU A 171 2.12 -1.68 -20.97
N PHE A 172 2.56 -1.24 -22.16
CA PHE A 172 2.86 0.17 -22.43
C PHE A 172 1.63 1.07 -22.22
N TYR A 173 0.48 0.66 -22.75
CA TYR A 173 -0.78 1.37 -22.55
C TYR A 173 -1.14 1.44 -21.05
N ALA A 174 -1.10 0.29 -20.36
CA ALA A 174 -1.50 0.23 -18.96
C ALA A 174 -0.62 1.13 -18.07
N ARG A 175 0.70 1.15 -18.31
CA ARG A 175 1.65 2.06 -17.65
C ARG A 175 1.32 3.53 -17.92
N SER A 176 1.04 3.87 -19.17
CA SER A 176 0.73 5.25 -19.61
C SER A 176 -0.64 5.74 -19.14
N ARG A 177 -1.54 4.83 -18.77
CA ARG A 177 -2.87 5.18 -18.25
C ARG A 177 -2.84 5.55 -16.76
N VAL A 178 -1.87 5.03 -16.01
CA VAL A 178 -1.72 5.26 -14.56
C VAL A 178 -0.91 6.53 -14.26
N ALA A 179 0.00 6.92 -15.15
CA ALA A 179 0.96 8.03 -14.96
C ALA A 179 0.78 9.15 -15.99
#